data_AF-A0A9R1ALE2-F1
#
_entry.id   AF-A0A9R1ALE2-F1
#
_cell.length_a   1.000
_cell.length_b   1.000
_cell.length_c   1.000
_cell.angle_alpha   90.00
_cell.angle_beta   90.00
_cell.angle_gamma   90.00
#
_symmetry.space_group_name_H-M   'P 1'
#
loop_
_entity.id
_entity.type
_entity.pdbx_description
1 polymer ?
#
loop_
_entity_poly.entity_id
_entity_poly.type
_entity_poly.pdbx_seq_one_letter_code
_entity_poly.pdbx_strand_id
1 'polypeptide(L)'
;MGCSLSGLNALYDAATGGGDVWINERRFRVLRQIGEGGFAFVYLVKEHDASSDAARDRHPSHVSDDGTYAMKKVLIQSREQLDLVKEEIRVSSLFNHPNLLPLLDHAIIAVKGDWSHEAYLLFPVHLDGTLFDNAAVMQSRKEFYSVVDVLRIFQQICEGLKHMHSLDPPYAHNDVKPGNVLVTRRKGQAPLATLMDFGSSRPARNQIRNGLPSIALHLFAHLNCGTAQVMLISMRGQTFGR
;
A
#
# COMPACT_ATOMS: atom_id res chain seq x y z
N MET A 1 40.59 -16.41 -10.47
CA MET A 1 39.63 -17.43 -10.01
C MET A 1 38.38 -16.66 -9.57
N GLY A 2 37.31 -16.49 -10.36
CA GLY A 2 36.73 -17.38 -11.35
C GLY A 2 35.46 -18.00 -10.79
N CYS A 3 34.45 -17.19 -10.42
CA CYS A 3 33.10 -17.67 -10.09
C CYS A 3 32.13 -17.14 -11.13
N SER A 4 31.69 -18.07 -11.97
CA SER A 4 30.93 -17.90 -13.20
C SER A 4 29.43 -17.68 -12.95
N LEU A 5 28.89 -16.66 -13.63
CA LEU A 5 27.69 -16.72 -14.49
C LEU A 5 26.70 -17.88 -14.21
N SER A 6 26.04 -17.87 -13.06
CA SER A 6 24.92 -18.78 -12.74
C SER A 6 23.63 -18.06 -12.34
N GLY A 7 23.68 -16.75 -12.07
CA GLY A 7 22.50 -15.96 -11.68
C GLY A 7 21.65 -15.40 -12.83
N LEU A 8 22.16 -15.38 -14.07
CA LEU A 8 21.44 -14.75 -15.19
C LEU A 8 20.35 -15.63 -15.82
N ASN A 9 20.41 -16.95 -15.67
CA ASN A 9 19.40 -17.86 -16.23
C ASN A 9 18.21 -18.11 -15.28
N ALA A 10 18.32 -17.75 -13.99
CA ALA A 10 17.22 -17.89 -13.04
C ALA A 10 16.13 -16.81 -13.20
N LEU A 11 16.41 -15.75 -13.96
CA LEU A 11 15.49 -14.62 -14.14
C LEU A 11 14.53 -14.78 -15.33
N TYR A 12 14.75 -15.76 -16.21
CA TYR A 12 13.93 -15.95 -17.42
C TYR A 12 12.81 -17.00 -17.26
N ASP A 13 12.80 -17.80 -16.20
CA ASP A 13 11.73 -18.80 -15.95
C ASP A 13 10.52 -18.24 -15.17
N ALA A 14 10.53 -16.94 -14.83
CA ALA A 14 9.47 -16.32 -14.02
C ALA A 14 8.18 -15.99 -14.79
N ALA A 15 8.00 -16.47 -16.02
CA ALA A 15 6.77 -16.31 -16.79
C ALA A 15 5.68 -17.35 -16.42
N THR A 16 6.02 -18.42 -15.70
CA THR A 16 5.04 -19.44 -15.30
C THR A 16 5.41 -20.08 -13.95
N GLY A 17 4.96 -19.47 -12.85
CA GLY A 17 4.79 -20.10 -11.53
C GLY A 17 5.88 -21.09 -11.07
N GLY A 18 6.95 -20.59 -10.45
CA GLY A 18 7.90 -21.46 -9.74
C GLY A 18 9.26 -20.86 -9.40
N GLY A 19 9.60 -19.65 -9.87
CA GLY A 19 10.88 -19.02 -9.61
C GLY A 19 11.00 -18.39 -8.22
N ASP A 20 12.24 -18.32 -7.74
CA ASP A 20 12.60 -17.55 -6.56
C ASP A 20 12.99 -16.12 -6.96
N VAL A 21 12.61 -15.16 -6.12
CA VAL A 21 12.93 -13.75 -6.26
C VAL A 21 13.72 -13.31 -5.04
N TRP A 22 14.76 -12.52 -5.27
CA TRP A 22 15.56 -11.89 -4.23
C TRP A 22 15.18 -10.43 -4.09
N ILE A 23 14.86 -10.01 -2.88
CA ILE A 23 14.71 -8.60 -2.52
C ILE A 23 15.77 -8.34 -1.44
N ASN A 24 16.82 -7.60 -1.82
CA ASN A 24 18.02 -7.45 -1.01
C ASN A 24 18.56 -8.84 -0.60
N GLU A 25 18.77 -9.09 0.69
CA GLU A 25 19.30 -10.36 1.21
C GLU A 25 18.22 -11.43 1.45
N ARG A 26 16.95 -11.16 1.08
CA ARG A 26 15.82 -12.04 1.39
C ARG A 26 15.35 -12.79 0.14
N ARG A 27 15.21 -14.11 0.28
CA ARG A 27 14.76 -15.02 -0.78
C ARG A 27 13.30 -15.39 -0.61
N PHE A 28 12.52 -15.18 -1.67
CA PHE A 28 11.10 -15.47 -1.71
C PHE A 28 10.76 -16.40 -2.86
N ARG A 29 9.98 -17.42 -2.58
CA ARG A 29 9.36 -18.26 -3.61
C ARG A 29 8.06 -17.64 -4.07
N VAL A 30 7.89 -17.43 -5.38
CA VAL A 30 6.62 -16.97 -5.95
C VAL A 30 5.61 -18.10 -5.94
N LEU A 31 4.48 -17.91 -5.28
CA LEU A 31 3.42 -18.93 -5.20
C LEU A 31 2.40 -18.77 -6.31
N ARG A 32 1.80 -17.58 -6.42
CA ARG A 32 0.79 -17.26 -7.45
C ARG A 32 0.59 -15.77 -7.60
N GLN A 33 0.06 -15.33 -8.74
CA GLN A 33 -0.41 -13.96 -8.92
C GLN A 33 -1.74 -13.75 -8.17
N ILE A 34 -1.91 -12.58 -7.56
CA ILE A 34 -3.09 -12.18 -6.79
C ILE A 34 -3.70 -10.86 -7.26
N GLY A 35 -3.03 -10.12 -8.14
CA GLY A 35 -3.55 -8.89 -8.73
C GLY A 35 -2.75 -8.43 -9.94
N GLU A 36 -3.37 -7.59 -10.76
CA GLU A 36 -2.77 -7.01 -11.97
C GLU A 36 -3.36 -5.63 -12.24
N GLY A 37 -2.53 -4.70 -12.71
CA GLY A 37 -2.96 -3.40 -13.21
C GLY A 37 -1.86 -2.70 -14.02
N GLY A 38 -2.10 -2.48 -15.32
CA GLY A 38 -1.14 -1.83 -16.20
C GLY A 38 0.20 -2.57 -16.26
N PHE A 39 1.27 -1.92 -15.80
CA PHE A 39 2.63 -2.51 -15.72
C PHE A 39 2.97 -3.06 -14.33
N ALA A 40 1.99 -3.16 -13.43
CA ALA A 40 2.16 -3.65 -12.08
C ALA A 40 1.43 -4.98 -11.87
N PHE A 41 2.12 -5.93 -11.26
CA PHE A 41 1.62 -7.26 -10.94
C PHE A 41 1.83 -7.52 -9.45
N VAL A 42 0.86 -8.14 -8.79
CA VAL A 42 0.95 -8.48 -7.37
C VAL A 42 0.99 -9.99 -7.23
N TYR A 43 1.99 -10.50 -6.54
CA TYR A 43 2.19 -11.92 -6.29
C TYR A 43 2.11 -12.24 -4.81
N LEU A 44 1.50 -13.38 -4.48
CA LEU A 44 1.69 -14.02 -3.18
C LEU A 44 3.05 -14.73 -3.20
N VAL A 45 3.90 -14.40 -2.24
CA VAL A 45 5.24 -14.96 -2.12
C VAL A 45 5.46 -15.54 -0.73
N LYS A 46 6.32 -16.55 -0.62
CA LYS A 46 6.70 -17.18 0.66
C LYS A 46 8.19 -17.05 0.89
N GLU A 47 8.58 -16.57 2.06
CA GLU A 47 9.99 -16.46 2.42
C GLU A 47 10.59 -17.84 2.74
N HIS A 48 11.78 -18.12 2.20
CA HIS A 48 12.43 -19.42 2.35
C HIS A 48 12.98 -19.64 3.78
N ASP A 49 13.63 -18.64 4.36
CA ASP A 49 14.31 -18.71 5.66
C ASP A 49 13.76 -17.64 6.63
N ALA A 50 12.52 -17.85 7.09
CA ALA A 50 11.88 -17.02 8.12
C ALA A 50 12.57 -17.10 9.50
N SER A 51 13.65 -17.88 9.63
CA SER A 51 14.44 -18.11 10.85
C SER A 51 15.76 -17.32 10.90
N SER A 52 16.07 -16.49 9.90
CA SER A 52 17.23 -15.60 9.94
C SER A 52 17.10 -14.57 11.08
N ASP A 53 18.22 -14.07 11.62
CA ASP A 53 18.18 -13.02 12.66
C ASP A 53 17.45 -11.75 12.18
N ALA A 54 17.35 -11.53 10.86
CA ALA A 54 16.52 -10.51 10.23
C ALA A 54 15.00 -10.71 10.37
N ALA A 55 14.55 -11.89 10.81
CA ALA A 55 13.15 -12.17 11.15
C ALA A 55 12.77 -11.79 12.59
N ARG A 56 13.76 -11.65 13.49
CA ARG A 56 13.54 -11.36 14.91
C ARG A 56 13.14 -9.91 15.19
N ASP A 57 13.52 -8.98 14.32
CA ASP A 57 13.22 -7.55 14.46
C ASP A 57 11.92 -7.14 13.75
N ARG A 58 11.16 -8.11 13.23
CA ARG A 58 9.94 -7.84 12.47
C ARG A 58 8.77 -7.63 13.40
N HIS A 59 8.00 -6.57 13.15
CA HIS A 59 6.78 -6.35 13.89
C HIS A 59 5.81 -7.53 13.63
N PRO A 60 5.35 -8.24 14.67
CA PRO A 60 4.61 -9.50 14.52
C PRO A 60 3.26 -9.33 13.79
N SER A 61 2.76 -8.10 13.64
CA SER A 61 1.56 -7.83 12.83
C SER A 61 1.81 -7.78 11.32
N HIS A 62 3.07 -7.80 10.85
CA HIS A 62 3.44 -7.61 9.45
C HIS A 62 3.83 -8.92 8.74
N VAL A 63 3.90 -10.03 9.48
CA VAL A 63 4.22 -11.36 8.96
C VAL A 63 2.96 -12.21 9.13
N SER A 64 2.52 -12.88 8.06
CA SER A 64 1.47 -13.89 8.22
C SER A 64 2.01 -15.10 8.98
N ASP A 65 1.13 -15.86 9.63
CA ASP A 65 1.53 -17.03 10.44
C ASP A 65 2.30 -18.08 9.62
N ASP A 66 2.13 -18.10 8.29
CA ASP A 66 2.78 -19.04 7.36
C ASP A 66 3.99 -18.47 6.60
N GLY A 67 4.44 -17.25 6.94
CA GLY A 67 5.60 -16.59 6.33
C GLY A 67 5.36 -16.11 4.89
N THR A 68 4.13 -15.74 4.57
CA THR A 68 3.71 -15.23 3.26
C THR A 68 3.55 -13.71 3.25
N TYR A 69 3.75 -13.14 2.05
CA TYR A 69 3.76 -11.71 1.80
C TYR A 69 3.10 -11.41 0.45
N ALA A 70 2.72 -10.14 0.25
CA ALA A 70 2.36 -9.63 -1.05
C ALA A 70 3.57 -8.91 -1.67
N MET A 71 3.95 -9.28 -2.88
CA MET A 71 5.03 -8.65 -3.64
C MET A 71 4.47 -7.97 -4.88
N LYS A 72 4.57 -6.64 -4.95
CA LYS A 72 4.25 -5.86 -6.14
C LYS A 72 5.50 -5.79 -7.02
N LYS A 73 5.42 -6.34 -8.23
CA LYS A 73 6.40 -6.22 -9.31
C LYS A 73 5.95 -5.13 -10.28
N VAL A 74 6.79 -4.15 -10.58
CA VAL A 74 6.51 -3.09 -11.55
C VAL A 74 7.53 -3.14 -12.67
N LEU A 75 7.06 -3.24 -13.91
CA LEU A 75 7.90 -3.18 -15.12
C LEU A 75 8.07 -1.72 -15.56
N ILE A 76 9.30 -1.29 -15.80
CA ILE A 76 9.64 0.14 -16.01
C ILE A 76 10.34 0.33 -17.35
N GLN A 77 9.74 1.10 -18.26
CA GLN A 77 10.26 1.39 -19.61
C GLN A 77 10.91 2.76 -19.72
N SER A 78 10.47 3.73 -18.92
CA SER A 78 10.92 5.12 -19.03
C SER A 78 11.50 5.67 -17.74
N ARG A 79 12.27 6.75 -17.84
CA ARG A 79 12.84 7.46 -16.69
C ARG A 79 11.76 8.08 -15.82
N GLU A 80 10.69 8.57 -16.44
CA GLU A 80 9.53 9.15 -15.75
C GLU A 80 8.82 8.10 -14.91
N GLN A 81 8.63 6.88 -15.43
CA GLN A 81 8.07 5.76 -14.67
C GLN A 81 8.98 5.36 -13.50
N LEU A 82 10.30 5.35 -13.71
CA LEU A 82 11.26 5.08 -12.64
C LEU A 82 11.17 6.11 -11.51
N ASP A 83 11.05 7.39 -11.86
CA ASP A 83 10.94 8.47 -10.88
C ASP A 83 9.61 8.39 -10.10
N LEU A 84 8.51 8.00 -10.76
CA LEU A 84 7.23 7.74 -10.09
C LEU A 84 7.31 6.58 -9.09
N VAL A 85 7.96 5.48 -9.45
CA VAL A 85 8.14 4.31 -8.57
C VAL A 85 9.05 4.66 -7.38
N LYS A 86 10.14 5.40 -7.62
CA LYS A 86 11.01 5.89 -6.54
C LYS A 86 10.26 6.79 -5.55
N GLU A 87 9.39 7.66 -6.07
CA GLU A 87 8.56 8.51 -5.23
C GLU A 87 7.53 7.69 -4.44
N GLU A 88 6.89 6.69 -5.05
CA GLU A 88 5.98 5.77 -4.35
C GLU A 88 6.70 5.05 -3.19
N ILE A 89 7.89 4.51 -3.43
CA ILE A 89 8.73 3.86 -2.41
C ILE A 89 9.07 4.85 -1.29
N ARG A 90 9.54 6.04 -1.66
CA ARG A 90 9.93 7.08 -0.70
C ARG A 90 8.76 7.46 0.20
N VAL A 91 7.60 7.71 -0.38
CA VAL A 91 6.39 8.11 0.36
C VAL A 91 5.86 6.97 1.23
N SER A 92 5.80 5.75 0.70
CA SER A 92 5.36 4.57 1.47
C SER A 92 6.24 4.32 2.70
N SER A 93 7.54 4.62 2.59
CA SER A 93 8.51 4.48 3.70
C SER A 93 8.32 5.52 4.82
N LEU A 94 7.55 6.60 4.60
CA LEU A 94 7.27 7.61 5.63
C LEU A 94 6.18 7.18 6.61
N PHE A 95 5.41 6.15 6.27
CA PHE A 95 4.21 5.77 7.01
C PHE A 95 4.46 4.58 7.93
N ASN A 96 4.20 4.78 9.22
CA ASN A 96 4.18 3.72 10.21
C ASN A 96 2.94 3.88 11.08
N HIS A 97 1.85 3.23 10.67
CA HIS A 97 0.55 3.32 11.33
C HIS A 97 -0.28 2.07 11.02
N PRO A 98 -1.04 1.49 11.98
CA PRO A 98 -1.79 0.25 11.77
C PRO A 98 -2.83 0.31 10.65
N ASN A 99 -3.29 1.50 10.28
CA ASN A 99 -4.26 1.72 9.19
C ASN A 99 -3.63 2.20 7.87
N LEU A 100 -2.31 2.13 7.73
CA LEU A 100 -1.56 2.39 6.50
C LEU A 100 -0.70 1.17 6.19
N LEU A 101 -0.76 0.65 4.96
CA LEU A 101 -0.05 -0.57 4.59
C LEU A 101 1.46 -0.31 4.60
N PRO A 102 2.24 -0.96 5.49
CA PRO A 102 3.67 -0.67 5.60
C PRO A 102 4.42 -1.29 4.42
N LEU A 103 5.36 -0.54 3.85
CA LEU A 103 6.37 -1.08 2.94
C LEU A 103 7.43 -1.80 3.78
N LEU A 104 7.54 -3.12 3.63
CA LEU A 104 8.47 -3.94 4.42
C LEU A 104 9.87 -3.96 3.82
N ASP A 105 9.94 -3.99 2.49
CA ASP A 105 11.20 -4.07 1.76
C ASP A 105 10.98 -3.63 0.30
N HIS A 106 12.06 -3.28 -0.39
CA HIS A 106 12.02 -2.97 -1.81
C HIS A 106 13.37 -3.16 -2.50
N ALA A 107 13.32 -3.38 -3.81
CA ALA A 107 14.49 -3.38 -4.68
C ALA A 107 14.14 -2.81 -6.06
N ILE A 108 15.09 -2.12 -6.68
CA ILE A 108 15.00 -1.70 -8.09
C ILE A 108 16.21 -2.28 -8.82
N ILE A 109 15.95 -3.06 -9.86
CA ILE A 109 16.97 -3.81 -10.58
C ILE A 109 16.94 -3.38 -12.04
N ALA A 110 18.10 -3.01 -12.60
CA ALA A 110 18.24 -2.76 -14.03
C ALA A 110 18.14 -4.10 -14.79
N VAL A 111 17.32 -4.13 -15.84
CA VAL A 111 17.13 -5.34 -16.65
C VAL A 111 17.53 -5.10 -18.10
N LYS A 112 17.83 -6.19 -18.83
CA LYS A 112 18.11 -6.13 -20.26
C LYS A 112 16.85 -6.54 -21.02
N GLY A 113 16.57 -5.86 -22.14
CA GLY A 113 15.43 -6.16 -23.02
C GLY A 113 14.52 -4.95 -23.21
N ASP A 114 13.22 -5.20 -23.38
CA ASP A 114 12.21 -4.18 -23.64
C ASP A 114 11.93 -3.25 -22.43
N TRP A 115 12.45 -3.61 -21.26
CA TRP A 115 12.30 -2.85 -20.01
C TRP A 115 13.66 -2.32 -19.57
N SER A 116 13.66 -1.14 -18.96
CA SER A 116 14.87 -0.54 -18.39
C SER A 116 15.14 -1.06 -16.97
N HIS A 117 14.09 -1.18 -16.15
CA HIS A 117 14.16 -1.60 -14.76
C HIS A 117 12.96 -2.46 -14.39
N GLU A 118 13.12 -3.22 -13.31
CA GLU A 118 12.05 -3.85 -12.56
C GLU A 118 12.13 -3.38 -11.12
N ALA A 119 10.99 -3.01 -10.54
CA ALA A 119 10.89 -2.72 -9.12
C ALA A 119 10.07 -3.77 -8.38
N TYR A 120 10.52 -4.13 -7.19
CA TYR A 120 9.92 -5.10 -6.29
C TYR A 120 9.61 -4.40 -4.98
N LEU A 121 8.35 -4.39 -4.56
CA LEU A 121 7.90 -3.81 -3.29
C LEU A 121 7.21 -4.91 -2.48
N LEU A 122 7.62 -5.09 -1.22
CA LEU A 122 7.13 -6.15 -0.34
C LEU A 122 6.22 -5.57 0.75
N PHE A 123 5.06 -6.20 0.94
CA PHE A 123 4.03 -5.79 1.88
C PHE A 123 3.52 -6.98 2.72
N PRO A 124 2.90 -6.73 3.89
CA PRO A 124 2.09 -7.74 4.54
C PRO A 124 0.99 -8.23 3.60
N VAL A 125 0.69 -9.53 3.61
CA VAL A 125 -0.40 -10.07 2.81
C VAL A 125 -1.74 -9.91 3.54
N HIS A 126 -2.75 -9.44 2.81
CA HIS A 126 -4.14 -9.37 3.27
C HIS A 126 -5.03 -10.20 2.33
N LEU A 127 -5.25 -11.47 2.67
CA LEU A 127 -5.98 -12.42 1.81
C LEU A 127 -7.50 -12.21 1.81
N ASP A 128 -8.02 -11.48 2.79
CA ASP A 128 -9.44 -11.09 2.88
C ASP A 128 -9.83 -10.04 1.82
N GLY A 129 -8.86 -9.50 1.08
CA GLY A 129 -9.08 -8.61 -0.06
C GLY A 129 -9.44 -7.18 0.34
N THR A 130 -9.90 -6.42 -0.65
CA THR A 130 -10.26 -5.00 -0.49
C THR A 130 -11.70 -4.86 0.01
N LEU A 131 -12.06 -3.66 0.48
CA LEU A 131 -13.44 -3.32 0.83
C LEU A 131 -14.36 -3.45 -0.40
N PHE A 132 -13.85 -3.15 -1.60
CA PHE A 132 -14.57 -3.36 -2.86
C PHE A 132 -14.86 -4.84 -3.11
N ASP A 133 -13.86 -5.71 -2.99
CA ASP A 133 -14.02 -7.16 -3.19
C ASP A 133 -15.02 -7.75 -2.19
N ASN A 134 -14.87 -7.37 -0.92
CA ASN A 134 -15.78 -7.79 0.14
C ASN A 134 -17.22 -7.33 -0.12
N ALA A 135 -17.42 -6.08 -0.54
CA ALA A 135 -18.74 -5.55 -0.86
C ALA A 135 -19.41 -6.33 -2.00
N ALA A 136 -18.66 -6.66 -3.06
CA ALA A 136 -19.17 -7.46 -4.17
C ALA A 136 -19.58 -8.88 -3.73
N VAL A 137 -18.76 -9.55 -2.92
CA VAL A 137 -19.08 -10.87 -2.36
C VAL A 137 -20.32 -10.82 -1.47
N MET A 138 -20.40 -9.85 -0.55
CA MET A 138 -21.54 -9.68 0.34
C MET A 138 -22.83 -9.39 -0.44
N GLN A 139 -22.76 -8.54 -1.47
CA GLN A 139 -23.90 -8.25 -2.33
C GLN A 139 -24.43 -9.51 -3.02
N SER A 140 -23.55 -10.38 -3.53
CA SER A 140 -23.95 -11.66 -4.14
C SER A 140 -24.71 -12.58 -3.17
N ARG A 141 -24.44 -12.43 -1.86
CA ARG A 141 -25.05 -13.21 -0.77
C ARG A 141 -26.23 -12.48 -0.11
N LYS A 142 -26.56 -11.27 -0.55
CA LYS A 142 -27.52 -10.36 0.09
C LYS A 142 -27.17 -10.05 1.55
N GLU A 143 -25.87 -10.03 1.86
CA GLU A 143 -25.31 -9.64 3.14
C GLU A 143 -24.84 -8.19 3.10
N PHE A 144 -24.79 -7.55 4.26
CA PHE A 144 -24.30 -6.18 4.41
C PHE A 144 -23.45 -6.05 5.66
N TYR A 145 -22.51 -5.11 5.65
CA TYR A 145 -21.81 -4.73 6.87
C TYR A 145 -22.82 -4.18 7.89
N SER A 146 -22.62 -4.53 9.17
CA SER A 146 -23.35 -3.86 10.23
C SER A 146 -22.97 -2.38 10.28
N VAL A 147 -23.88 -1.52 10.75
CA VAL A 147 -23.59 -0.08 10.93
C VAL A 147 -22.35 0.12 11.82
N VAL A 148 -22.19 -0.73 12.84
CA VAL A 148 -21.03 -0.71 13.75
C VAL A 148 -19.74 -1.00 12.99
N ASP A 149 -19.72 -1.99 12.11
CA ASP A 149 -18.53 -2.33 11.32
C ASP A 149 -18.20 -1.22 10.31
N VAL A 150 -19.22 -0.63 9.66
CA VAL A 150 -19.02 0.51 8.75
C VAL A 150 -18.36 1.68 9.47
N LEU A 151 -18.87 2.05 10.65
CA LEU A 151 -18.31 3.15 11.45
C LEU A 151 -16.88 2.84 11.91
N ARG A 152 -16.59 1.59 12.29
CA ARG A 152 -15.23 1.17 12.69
C ARG A 152 -14.25 1.21 11.52
N ILE A 153 -14.66 0.77 10.33
CA ILE A 153 -13.84 0.84 9.12
C ILE A 153 -13.57 2.30 8.77
N PHE A 154 -14.61 3.14 8.79
CA PHE A 154 -14.49 4.57 8.51
C PHE A 154 -13.55 5.27 9.50
N GLN A 155 -13.69 5.01 10.80
CA GLN A 155 -12.81 5.55 11.83
C GLN A 155 -11.34 5.20 11.57
N GLN A 156 -11.06 3.94 11.25
CA GLN A 156 -9.70 3.46 10.97
C GLN A 156 -9.08 4.12 9.72
N ILE A 157 -9.88 4.31 8.66
CA ILE A 157 -9.45 5.09 7.49
C ILE A 157 -9.10 6.51 7.91
N CYS A 158 -9.94 7.16 8.73
CA CYS A 158 -9.66 8.51 9.24
C CYS A 158 -8.40 8.57 10.12
N GLU A 159 -8.11 7.54 10.92
CA GLU A 159 -6.90 7.45 11.75
C GLU A 159 -5.64 7.34 10.88
N GLY A 160 -5.66 6.52 9.82
CA GLY A 160 -4.58 6.45 8.84
C GLY A 160 -4.35 7.77 8.12
N LEU A 161 -5.42 8.43 7.66
CA LEU A 161 -5.32 9.75 7.01
C LEU A 161 -4.81 10.82 7.97
N LYS A 162 -5.28 10.82 9.22
CA LYS A 162 -4.80 11.71 10.27
C LYS A 162 -3.28 11.56 10.47
N HIS A 163 -2.76 10.33 10.41
CA HIS A 163 -1.31 10.07 10.48
C HIS A 163 -0.56 10.72 9.31
N MET A 164 -0.97 10.45 8.07
CA MET A 164 -0.37 11.06 6.86
C MET A 164 -0.38 12.59 6.92
N HIS A 165 -1.47 13.16 7.40
CA HIS A 165 -1.69 14.60 7.53
C HIS A 165 -0.89 15.23 8.68
N SER A 166 -0.37 14.43 9.61
CA SER A 166 0.40 14.91 10.77
C SER A 166 1.91 14.96 10.53
N LEU A 167 2.38 14.43 9.40
CA LEU A 167 3.78 14.52 8.99
C LEU A 167 4.17 15.96 8.65
N ASP A 168 5.48 16.21 8.65
CA ASP A 168 6.07 17.46 8.19
C ASP A 168 7.06 17.20 7.03
N PRO A 169 6.75 17.61 5.79
CA PRO A 169 5.49 18.23 5.36
C PRO A 169 4.31 17.24 5.37
N PRO A 170 3.05 17.72 5.48
CA PRO A 170 1.88 16.85 5.46
C PRO A 170 1.68 16.21 4.08
N TYR A 171 1.18 14.98 4.03
CA TYR A 171 0.85 14.28 2.78
C TYR A 171 -0.65 14.06 2.63
N ALA A 172 -1.16 14.16 1.41
CA ALA A 172 -2.49 13.69 1.05
C ALA A 172 -2.38 12.39 0.23
N HIS A 173 -3.31 11.46 0.41
CA HIS A 173 -3.34 10.18 -0.31
C HIS A 173 -3.83 10.34 -1.76
N ASN A 174 -4.81 11.22 -1.98
CA ASN A 174 -5.41 11.58 -3.28
C ASN A 174 -6.15 10.46 -4.04
N ASP A 175 -6.22 9.23 -3.52
CA ASP A 175 -6.90 8.10 -4.18
C ASP A 175 -7.61 7.18 -3.17
N VAL A 176 -8.32 7.76 -2.21
CA VAL A 176 -9.11 6.97 -1.25
C VAL A 176 -10.43 6.53 -1.89
N LYS A 177 -10.54 5.22 -2.07
CA LYS A 177 -11.68 4.50 -2.62
C LYS A 177 -11.76 3.09 -2.02
N PRO A 178 -12.91 2.40 -2.06
CA PRO A 178 -13.04 1.05 -1.50
C PRO A 178 -12.02 0.03 -2.02
N GLY A 179 -11.54 0.19 -3.26
CA GLY A 179 -10.49 -0.67 -3.83
C GLY A 179 -9.09 -0.46 -3.24
N ASN A 180 -8.86 0.65 -2.52
CA ASN A 180 -7.58 0.96 -1.87
C ASN A 180 -7.66 0.82 -0.34
N VAL A 181 -8.70 0.13 0.16
CA VAL A 181 -8.85 -0.20 1.58
C VAL A 181 -8.82 -1.72 1.72
N LEU A 182 -7.75 -2.28 2.28
CA LEU A 182 -7.69 -3.68 2.67
C LEU A 182 -8.49 -3.89 3.95
N VAL A 183 -9.25 -4.97 4.03
CA VAL A 183 -10.01 -5.35 5.23
C VAL A 183 -9.48 -6.69 5.72
N THR A 184 -9.23 -6.82 7.02
CA THR A 184 -8.83 -8.09 7.63
C THR A 184 -9.79 -8.44 8.74
N ARG A 185 -10.33 -9.66 8.71
CA ARG A 185 -11.29 -10.18 9.68
C ARG A 185 -10.68 -11.32 10.46
N ARG A 186 -10.38 -11.08 11.73
CA ARG A 186 -9.98 -12.13 12.66
C ARG A 186 -11.19 -12.59 13.45
N LYS A 187 -11.30 -13.90 13.67
CA LYS A 187 -12.43 -14.50 14.40
C LYS A 187 -12.56 -13.86 15.79
N GLY A 188 -13.73 -13.29 16.08
CA GLY A 188 -14.02 -12.64 17.36
C GLY A 188 -13.40 -11.24 17.53
N GLN A 189 -12.79 -10.67 16.49
CA GLN A 189 -12.24 -9.31 16.50
C GLN A 189 -12.99 -8.40 15.53
N ALA A 190 -12.91 -7.10 15.78
CA ALA A 190 -13.40 -6.08 14.85
C ALA A 190 -12.60 -6.14 13.53
N PRO A 191 -13.21 -5.74 12.39
CA PRO A 191 -12.49 -5.65 11.13
C PRO A 191 -11.35 -4.62 11.24
N LEU A 192 -10.15 -4.98 10.81
CA LEU A 192 -9.02 -4.08 10.65
C LEU A 192 -9.05 -3.51 9.22
N ALA A 193 -9.07 -2.18 9.08
CA ALA A 193 -9.01 -1.50 7.80
C ALA A 193 -7.64 -0.85 7.60
N THR A 194 -7.03 -1.08 6.43
CA THR A 194 -5.69 -0.58 6.10
C THR A 194 -5.71 0.07 4.73
N LEU A 195 -5.29 1.34 4.63
CA LEU A 195 -5.14 2.03 3.35
C LEU A 195 -3.90 1.53 2.61
N MET A 196 -4.01 1.38 1.30
CA MET A 196 -2.92 0.99 0.42
C MET A 196 -2.83 1.91 -0.80
N ASP A 197 -1.81 1.72 -1.63
CA ASP A 197 -1.56 2.45 -2.88
C ASP A 197 -1.25 3.94 -2.70
N PHE A 198 0.01 4.22 -2.38
CA PHE A 198 0.51 5.57 -2.18
C PHE A 198 1.11 6.20 -3.46
N GLY A 199 0.94 5.59 -4.64
CA GLY A 199 1.48 6.11 -5.90
C GLY A 199 0.96 7.51 -6.28
N SER A 200 -0.27 7.83 -5.85
CA SER A 200 -0.91 9.14 -6.03
C SER A 200 -0.66 10.12 -4.87
N SER A 201 0.04 9.69 -3.82
CA SER A 201 0.28 10.52 -2.64
C SER A 201 1.23 11.67 -2.95
N ARG A 202 0.92 12.87 -2.47
CA ARG A 202 1.73 14.08 -2.69
C ARG A 202 1.77 14.92 -1.42
N PRO A 203 2.81 15.75 -1.22
CA PRO A 203 2.77 16.78 -0.20
C PRO A 203 1.50 17.62 -0.36
N ALA A 204 0.75 17.76 0.72
CA ALA A 204 -0.50 18.51 0.70
C ALA A 204 -0.18 20.00 0.56
N ARG A 205 -0.51 20.59 -0.60
CA ARG A 205 -0.02 21.93 -0.99
C ARG A 205 -1.00 23.09 -0.81
N ASN A 206 -2.13 22.90 -0.14
CA ASN A 206 -3.12 23.98 0.00
C ASN A 206 -3.25 24.44 1.46
N GLN A 207 -2.61 25.58 1.78
CA GLN A 207 -3.12 26.48 2.80
C GLN A 207 -4.36 27.16 2.20
N ILE A 208 -5.54 26.90 2.74
CA ILE A 208 -6.70 27.72 2.41
C ILE A 208 -6.48 29.07 3.11
N ARG A 209 -6.05 30.07 2.35
CA ARG A 209 -6.08 31.46 2.81
C ARG A 209 -7.54 31.84 3.07
N ASN A 210 -7.78 32.30 4.29
CA ASN A 210 -9.08 32.75 4.82
C ASN A 210 -9.99 33.38 3.75
N GLY A 211 -11.19 32.83 3.54
CA GLY A 211 -12.20 33.48 2.68
C GLY A 211 -13.38 32.63 2.20
N LEU A 212 -13.32 31.30 2.26
CA LEU A 212 -14.44 30.45 1.83
C LEU A 212 -15.33 30.07 3.04
N PRO A 213 -16.67 30.18 2.94
CA PRO A 213 -17.57 29.71 3.98
C PRO A 213 -17.40 28.22 4.24
N SER A 214 -17.37 27.82 5.53
CA SER A 214 -17.28 26.42 6.00
C SER A 214 -18.17 25.44 5.24
N ILE A 215 -19.37 25.89 4.84
CA ILE A 215 -20.36 25.09 4.11
C ILE A 215 -19.95 24.82 2.66
N ALA A 216 -19.36 25.82 1.97
CA ALA A 216 -18.86 25.65 0.60
C ALA A 216 -17.65 24.70 0.57
N LEU A 217 -16.83 24.77 1.63
CA LEU A 217 -15.76 23.82 1.88
C LEU A 217 -16.33 22.40 2.08
N HIS A 218 -17.27 22.22 3.00
CA HIS A 218 -17.88 20.91 3.28
C HIS A 218 -18.54 20.28 2.04
N LEU A 219 -19.25 21.07 1.23
CA LEU A 219 -19.84 20.59 -0.03
C LEU A 219 -18.78 20.21 -1.07
N PHE A 220 -17.69 20.98 -1.18
CA PHE A 220 -16.61 20.69 -2.13
C PHE A 220 -15.85 19.41 -1.74
N ALA A 221 -15.64 19.17 -0.45
CA ALA A 221 -15.09 17.92 0.09
C ALA A 221 -16.04 16.73 -0.11
N HIS A 222 -17.36 16.93 0.07
CA HIS A 222 -18.37 15.89 -0.18
C HIS A 222 -18.47 15.49 -1.65
N LEU A 223 -18.28 16.44 -2.58
CA LEU A 223 -18.38 16.20 -4.03
C LEU A 223 -17.08 15.68 -4.65
N ASN A 224 -15.94 15.87 -3.99
CA ASN A 224 -14.62 15.45 -4.48
C ASN A 224 -13.82 14.79 -3.35
N CYS A 225 -13.87 13.45 -3.27
CA CYS A 225 -13.23 12.67 -2.21
C CYS A 225 -11.71 12.99 -2.06
N GLY A 226 -11.03 13.33 -3.16
CA GLY A 226 -9.62 13.77 -3.14
C GLY A 226 -9.38 15.16 -2.51
N THR A 227 -10.35 16.08 -2.59
CA THR A 227 -10.21 17.44 -2.01
C THR A 227 -10.61 17.50 -0.54
N ALA A 228 -11.36 16.51 -0.03
CA ALA A 228 -11.69 16.37 1.38
C ALA A 228 -10.45 16.19 2.27
N GLN A 229 -9.45 15.44 1.79
CA GLN A 229 -8.20 15.23 2.52
C GLN A 229 -7.39 16.51 2.68
N VAL A 230 -7.32 17.28 1.59
CA VAL A 230 -6.66 18.58 1.56
C VAL A 230 -7.33 19.58 2.51
N MET A 231 -8.64 19.46 2.71
CA MET A 231 -9.42 20.35 3.57
C MET A 231 -9.24 20.10 5.07
N LEU A 232 -9.08 18.83 5.49
CA LEU A 232 -8.84 18.46 6.89
C LEU A 232 -7.50 18.97 7.43
N ILE A 233 -6.51 19.17 6.56
CA ILE A 233 -5.17 19.67 6.92
C ILE A 233 -5.23 21.14 7.37
N SER A 234 -6.18 21.93 6.85
CA SER A 234 -6.28 23.37 7.15
C SER A 234 -6.97 23.69 8.48
N MET A 235 -7.77 22.79 9.05
CA MET A 235 -8.54 23.08 10.29
C MET A 235 -7.73 22.95 11.57
N ARG A 236 -6.51 22.39 11.53
CA ARG A 236 -5.64 22.24 12.72
C ARG A 236 -4.77 23.47 13.05
N GLY A 237 -4.78 24.51 12.21
CA GLY A 237 -4.12 25.78 12.49
C GLY A 237 -4.91 26.74 13.38
N GLN A 238 -6.18 26.41 13.70
CA GLN A 238 -7.02 27.23 14.58
C GLN A 238 -7.06 26.61 15.97
N THR A 239 -6.07 26.94 16.80
CA THR A 239 -6.32 27.02 18.23
C THR A 239 -7.44 28.03 18.43
N PHE A 240 -8.63 27.56 18.84
CA PHE A 240 -9.64 28.44 19.43
C PHE A 240 -9.04 29.01 20.71
N GLY A 241 -8.41 30.18 20.60
CA GLY A 241 -8.15 31.04 21.74
C GLY A 241 -9.49 31.38 22.38
N ARG A 242 -9.58 31.16 23.68
CA ARG A 242 -10.70 31.60 24.52
C ARG A 242 -10.86 33.12 24.45
#